data_AF-A0A9D4H446-F1
#
_entry.id   AF-A0A9D4H446-F1
#
_cell.length_a   1.000
_cell.length_b   1.000
_cell.length_c   1.000
_cell.angle_alpha   90.00
_cell.angle_beta   90.00
_cell.angle_gamma   90.00
#
_symmetry.space_group_name_H-M   'P 1'
#
loop_
_entity.id
_entity.type
_entity.pdbx_description
1 polymer ?
#
loop_
_entity_poly.entity_id
_entity_poly.type
_entity_poly.pdbx_seq_one_letter_code
_entity_poly.pdbx_strand_id
1 'polypeptide(L)'
;MEAYLKIYVFLVSINTFFSLVVVVVVVVVVVVVVVVVEVVVVVVVVVVVVVIVVEVVVVVLVVVVVAVIVVVALYKYSSSSSSISIVVVVVVVVFVVVVLVAVVVVVVVVVVVVVVVVVVVVVVVEVVVVVVVVVIVVVVVVFLVVVVVVQLYEVEVVVVVVCVFVVVVVVVVIVLLYVVKVVVVVVVVVVVVVVVVVVVVVVVVVVVVVVVVVVVVVAVVLVVVVVVVVFVVVVVIAGFVVVVVVVVVVVVIPCRTTLGT
;
A
#
# COMPACT_ATOMS: atom_id res chain seq x y z
N MET A 1 -62.88 -13.17 43.44
CA MET A 1 -61.48 -13.59 43.24
C MET A 1 -61.09 -13.69 41.77
N GLU A 2 -61.96 -14.19 40.86
CA GLU A 2 -61.65 -14.31 39.42
C GLU A 2 -61.33 -12.99 38.70
N ALA A 3 -62.00 -11.90 39.07
CA ALA A 3 -61.76 -10.58 38.48
C ALA A 3 -60.31 -10.08 38.75
N TYR A 4 -59.76 -10.34 39.94
CA TYR A 4 -58.39 -9.96 40.29
C TYR A 4 -57.35 -10.74 39.49
N LEU A 5 -57.63 -12.01 39.18
CA LEU A 5 -56.72 -12.85 38.39
C LEU A 5 -56.68 -12.43 36.92
N LYS A 6 -57.83 -12.06 36.33
CA LYS A 6 -57.88 -11.51 34.96
C LYS A 6 -57.12 -10.18 34.84
N ILE A 7 -57.24 -9.31 35.84
CA ILE A 7 -56.51 -8.04 35.88
C ILE A 7 -55.00 -8.28 36.00
N TYR A 8 -54.56 -9.23 36.84
CA TYR A 8 -53.14 -9.56 37.00
C TYR A 8 -52.50 -10.12 35.71
N VAL A 9 -53.18 -11.06 35.03
CA VAL A 9 -52.68 -11.62 33.77
C VAL A 9 -52.62 -10.55 32.67
N PHE A 10 -53.61 -9.68 32.60
CA PHE A 10 -53.62 -8.55 31.66
C PHE A 10 -52.44 -7.58 31.92
N LEU A 11 -52.17 -7.27 33.19
CA LEU A 11 -51.01 -6.45 33.58
C LEU A 11 -49.67 -7.11 33.20
N VAL A 12 -49.49 -8.41 33.43
CA VAL A 12 -48.27 -9.15 33.06
C VAL A 12 -48.09 -9.19 31.54
N SER A 13 -49.17 -9.39 30.77
CA SER A 13 -49.13 -9.36 29.31
C SER A 13 -48.72 -7.98 28.77
N ILE A 14 -49.20 -6.90 29.38
CA ILE A 14 -48.82 -5.53 28.99
C ILE A 14 -47.35 -5.26 29.32
N ASN A 15 -46.90 -5.66 30.52
CA ASN A 15 -45.52 -5.46 30.95
C ASN A 15 -44.53 -6.25 30.07
N THR A 16 -44.87 -7.48 29.68
CA THR A 16 -44.04 -8.31 28.78
C THR A 16 -44.01 -7.75 27.36
N PHE A 17 -45.15 -7.28 26.82
CA PHE A 17 -45.19 -6.61 25.52
C PHE A 17 -44.36 -5.32 25.53
N PHE A 18 -44.50 -4.48 26.55
CA PHE A 18 -43.73 -3.26 26.69
C PHE A 18 -42.23 -3.54 26.81
N SER A 19 -41.84 -4.54 27.62
CA SER A 19 -40.44 -4.95 27.74
C SER A 19 -39.86 -5.45 26.43
N LEU A 20 -40.61 -6.24 25.65
CA LEU A 20 -40.19 -6.74 24.34
C LEU A 20 -40.01 -5.61 23.32
N VAL A 21 -40.95 -4.65 23.27
CA VAL A 21 -40.85 -3.46 22.41
C VAL A 21 -39.60 -2.65 22.77
N VAL A 22 -39.35 -2.41 24.06
CA VAL A 22 -38.15 -1.69 24.52
C VAL A 22 -36.87 -2.42 24.10
N VAL A 23 -36.79 -3.74 24.29
CA VAL A 23 -35.61 -4.54 23.88
C VAL A 23 -35.39 -4.46 22.38
N VAL A 24 -36.44 -4.62 21.56
CA VAL A 24 -36.35 -4.52 20.10
C VAL A 24 -35.87 -3.12 19.68
N VAL A 25 -36.42 -2.05 20.25
CA VAL A 25 -36.00 -0.68 19.97
C VAL A 25 -34.54 -0.46 20.35
N VAL A 26 -34.11 -0.92 21.52
CA VAL A 26 -32.70 -0.81 21.96
C VAL A 26 -31.78 -1.56 21.00
N VAL A 27 -32.12 -2.78 20.60
CA VAL A 27 -31.30 -3.56 19.66
C VAL A 27 -31.24 -2.87 18.29
N VAL A 28 -32.36 -2.37 17.77
CA VAL A 28 -32.40 -1.63 16.50
C VAL A 28 -31.54 -0.37 16.59
N VAL A 29 -31.62 0.39 17.68
CA VAL A 29 -30.79 1.58 17.89
C VAL A 29 -29.30 1.20 17.94
N VAL A 30 -28.93 0.15 18.68
CA VAL A 30 -27.53 -0.32 18.74
C VAL A 30 -27.04 -0.74 17.36
N VAL A 31 -27.82 -1.51 16.60
CA VAL A 31 -27.49 -1.91 15.23
C VAL A 31 -27.29 -0.69 14.33
N VAL A 32 -28.22 0.27 14.36
CA VAL A 32 -28.12 1.51 13.57
C VAL A 32 -26.87 2.30 13.95
N VAL A 33 -26.57 2.46 15.24
CA VAL A 33 -25.37 3.16 15.70
C VAL A 33 -24.10 2.46 15.22
N VAL A 34 -24.03 1.14 15.30
CA VAL A 34 -22.88 0.35 14.84
C VAL A 34 -22.67 0.53 13.33
N VAL A 35 -23.74 0.43 12.53
CA VAL A 35 -23.67 0.64 11.07
C VAL A 35 -23.24 2.07 10.75
N VAL A 36 -23.76 3.08 11.45
CA VAL A 36 -23.38 4.48 11.23
C VAL A 36 -21.90 4.70 11.55
N VAL A 37 -21.41 4.18 12.68
CA VAL A 37 -19.99 4.30 13.07
C VAL A 37 -19.09 3.64 12.03
N GLU A 38 -19.44 2.44 11.60
CA GLU A 38 -18.68 1.71 10.57
C GLU A 38 -18.62 2.48 9.25
N VAL A 39 -19.75 2.99 8.75
CA VAL A 39 -19.80 3.80 7.54
C VAL A 39 -18.93 5.06 7.68
N VAL A 40 -18.95 5.73 8.84
CA VAL A 40 -18.08 6.88 9.11
C VAL A 40 -16.61 6.49 9.06
N VAL A 41 -16.22 5.37 9.66
CA VAL A 41 -14.83 4.87 9.61
C VAL A 41 -14.41 4.57 8.18
N VAL A 42 -15.24 3.89 7.40
CA VAL A 42 -14.99 3.60 5.98
C VAL A 42 -14.77 4.90 5.20
N VAL A 43 -15.65 5.89 5.36
CA VAL A 43 -15.56 7.18 4.66
C VAL A 43 -14.27 7.91 5.05
N VAL A 44 -13.94 7.98 6.35
CA VAL A 44 -12.71 8.63 6.82
C VAL A 44 -11.48 7.95 6.23
N VAL A 45 -11.44 6.62 6.24
CA VAL A 45 -10.31 5.86 5.68
C VAL A 45 -10.17 6.09 4.17
N VAL A 46 -11.27 6.08 3.42
CA VAL A 46 -11.26 6.37 1.98
C VAL A 46 -10.78 7.79 1.71
N VAL A 47 -11.24 8.79 2.47
CA VAL A 47 -10.78 10.18 2.33
C VAL A 47 -9.29 10.28 2.60
N VAL A 48 -8.78 9.66 3.67
CA VAL A 48 -7.35 9.65 4.01
C VAL A 48 -6.54 9.01 2.88
N VAL A 49 -6.97 7.85 2.38
CA VAL A 49 -6.34 7.17 1.24
C VAL A 49 -6.30 8.05 -0.01
N VAL A 50 -7.40 8.71 -0.36
CA VAL A 50 -7.47 9.58 -1.53
C VAL A 50 -6.54 10.78 -1.36
N VAL A 51 -6.52 11.43 -0.19
CA VAL A 51 -5.61 12.54 0.10
C VAL A 51 -4.16 12.11 -0.04
N ILE A 52 -3.78 10.95 0.50
CA ILE A 52 -2.42 10.40 0.40
C ILE A 52 -2.03 10.15 -1.07
N VAL A 53 -2.92 9.54 -1.87
CA VAL A 53 -2.66 9.28 -3.29
C VAL A 53 -2.48 10.59 -4.06
N VAL A 54 -3.35 11.57 -3.82
CA VAL A 54 -3.26 12.89 -4.45
C VAL A 54 -1.95 13.58 -4.09
N GLU A 55 -1.56 13.58 -2.81
CA GLU A 55 -0.29 14.15 -2.35
C GLU A 55 0.91 13.53 -3.07
N VAL A 56 0.95 12.19 -3.16
CA VAL A 56 2.03 11.46 -3.83
C VAL A 56 2.08 11.81 -5.32
N VAL A 57 0.93 11.88 -6.00
CA VAL A 57 0.88 12.28 -7.41
C VAL A 57 1.41 13.71 -7.60
N VAL A 58 1.03 14.65 -6.73
CA VAL A 58 1.52 16.03 -6.78
C VAL A 58 3.03 16.09 -6.59
N VAL A 59 3.57 15.38 -5.60
CA VAL A 59 5.02 15.31 -5.36
C VAL A 59 5.77 14.75 -6.57
N VAL A 60 5.27 13.65 -7.15
CA VAL A 60 5.87 13.03 -8.34
C VAL A 60 5.86 13.99 -9.53
N LEU A 61 4.75 14.68 -9.78
CA LEU A 61 4.66 15.68 -10.85
C LEU A 61 5.65 16.83 -10.63
N VAL A 62 5.78 17.36 -9.41
CA VAL A 62 6.74 18.42 -9.09
C VAL A 62 8.16 17.97 -9.37
N VAL A 63 8.52 16.76 -8.94
CA VAL A 63 9.87 16.18 -9.16
C VAL A 63 10.17 16.03 -10.65
N VAL A 64 9.22 15.53 -11.45
CA VAL A 64 9.37 15.40 -12.91
C VAL A 64 9.55 16.77 -13.55
N VAL A 65 8.73 17.76 -13.18
CA VAL A 65 8.82 19.12 -13.72
C VAL A 65 10.17 19.75 -13.39
N VAL A 66 10.62 19.67 -12.14
CA VAL A 66 11.94 20.19 -11.71
C VAL A 66 13.06 19.52 -12.51
N ALA A 67 13.01 18.21 -12.69
CA ALA A 67 14.02 17.49 -13.46
C ALA A 67 14.06 17.92 -14.93
N VAL A 68 12.89 18.06 -15.59
CA VAL A 68 12.81 18.55 -16.97
C VAL A 68 13.40 19.95 -17.07
N ILE A 69 13.10 20.85 -16.13
CA ILE A 69 13.65 22.20 -16.09
C ILE A 69 15.18 22.16 -15.98
N VAL A 70 15.74 21.31 -15.10
CA VAL A 70 17.19 21.15 -14.95
C VAL A 70 17.83 20.64 -16.24
N VAL A 71 17.24 19.65 -16.90
CA VAL A 71 17.72 19.14 -18.20
C VAL A 71 17.71 20.22 -19.28
N VAL A 72 16.62 20.99 -19.39
CA VAL A 72 16.50 22.09 -20.35
C VAL A 72 17.52 23.20 -20.07
N ALA A 73 17.74 23.54 -18.80
CA ALA A 73 18.74 24.52 -18.41
C ALA A 73 20.14 24.06 -18.82
N LEU A 74 20.52 22.82 -18.47
CA LEU A 74 21.82 22.25 -18.82
C LEU A 74 22.04 22.16 -20.33
N TYR A 75 21.00 21.84 -21.11
CA TYR A 75 21.07 21.85 -22.57
C TYR A 75 21.39 23.25 -23.12
N LYS A 76 20.85 24.32 -22.53
CA LYS A 76 21.17 25.69 -22.95
C LYS A 76 22.61 26.11 -22.63
N TYR A 77 23.21 25.57 -21.57
CA TYR A 77 24.62 25.83 -21.23
C TYR A 77 25.61 24.95 -22.01
N SER A 78 25.10 24.02 -22.83
CA SER A 78 25.89 22.99 -23.51
C SER A 78 26.63 23.45 -24.78
N SER A 79 26.51 24.72 -25.15
CA SER A 79 26.91 25.21 -26.49
C SER A 79 28.42 25.38 -26.71
N SER A 80 29.26 25.29 -25.69
CA SER A 80 30.62 25.88 -25.78
C SER A 80 31.79 25.08 -25.22
N SER A 81 31.62 23.88 -24.65
CA SER A 81 32.75 23.16 -24.03
C SER A 81 32.62 21.62 -23.95
N SER A 82 33.73 20.92 -24.16
CA SER A 82 33.82 19.45 -24.06
C SER A 82 33.55 18.87 -22.67
N SER A 83 33.43 19.71 -21.62
CA SER A 83 33.07 19.34 -20.24
C SER A 83 31.58 19.01 -20.05
N ILE A 84 30.75 19.23 -21.06
CA ILE A 84 29.29 19.07 -21.02
C ILE A 84 28.84 17.59 -21.02
N SER A 85 29.61 16.69 -21.63
CA SER A 85 29.26 15.26 -21.70
C SER A 85 29.17 14.60 -20.32
N ILE A 86 30.06 14.97 -19.39
CA ILE A 86 30.10 14.39 -18.04
C ILE A 86 28.91 14.90 -17.19
N VAL A 87 28.58 16.18 -17.29
CA VAL A 87 27.47 16.80 -16.52
C VAL A 87 26.13 16.20 -16.96
N VAL A 88 25.92 15.99 -18.26
CA VAL A 88 24.70 15.35 -18.79
C VAL A 88 24.57 13.93 -18.27
N VAL A 89 25.64 13.14 -18.25
CA VAL A 89 25.61 11.76 -17.72
C VAL A 89 25.24 11.75 -16.23
N VAL A 90 25.85 12.61 -15.41
CA VAL A 90 25.51 12.71 -13.98
C VAL A 90 24.04 13.09 -13.77
N VAL A 91 23.51 14.02 -14.56
CA VAL A 91 22.12 14.47 -14.43
C VAL A 91 21.14 13.39 -14.90
N VAL A 92 21.46 12.66 -15.95
CA VAL A 92 20.67 11.50 -16.39
C VAL A 92 20.65 10.41 -15.30
N VAL A 93 21.78 10.17 -14.64
CA VAL A 93 21.87 9.19 -13.54
C VAL A 93 21.05 9.63 -12.33
N VAL A 94 21.18 10.88 -11.92
CA VAL A 94 20.38 11.45 -10.83
C VAL A 94 18.89 11.40 -11.18
N PHE A 95 18.52 11.71 -12.42
CA PHE A 95 17.15 11.60 -12.91
C PHE A 95 16.62 10.16 -12.84
N VAL A 96 17.41 9.18 -13.31
CA VAL A 96 17.02 7.76 -13.24
C VAL A 96 16.85 7.30 -11.80
N VAL A 97 17.76 7.67 -10.89
CA VAL A 97 17.62 7.33 -9.45
C VAL A 97 16.36 7.97 -8.85
N VAL A 98 16.09 9.23 -9.15
CA VAL A 98 14.89 9.94 -8.67
C VAL A 98 13.60 9.29 -9.20
N VAL A 99 13.58 8.92 -10.48
CA VAL A 99 12.44 8.19 -11.09
C VAL A 99 12.24 6.84 -10.43
N LEU A 100 13.32 6.08 -10.18
CA LEU A 100 13.25 4.78 -9.52
C LEU A 100 12.73 4.90 -8.08
N VAL A 101 13.21 5.89 -7.32
CA VAL A 101 12.71 6.18 -5.97
C VAL A 101 11.22 6.55 -6.01
N ALA A 102 10.81 7.41 -6.95
CA ALA A 102 9.41 7.77 -7.13
C ALA A 102 8.52 6.54 -7.42
N VAL A 103 8.99 5.62 -8.27
CA VAL A 103 8.28 4.36 -8.56
C VAL A 103 8.14 3.49 -7.30
N VAL A 104 9.19 3.35 -6.48
CA VAL A 104 9.09 2.62 -5.20
C VAL A 104 8.06 3.25 -4.28
N VAL A 105 8.09 4.59 -4.13
CA VAL A 105 7.15 5.31 -3.26
C VAL A 105 5.71 5.12 -3.75
N VAL A 106 5.46 5.23 -5.05
CA VAL A 106 4.13 4.99 -5.63
C VAL A 106 3.66 3.56 -5.37
N VAL A 107 4.51 2.56 -5.57
CA VAL A 107 4.15 1.16 -5.32
C VAL A 107 3.83 0.93 -3.85
N VAL A 108 4.67 1.44 -2.93
CA VAL A 108 4.42 1.33 -1.49
C VAL A 108 3.09 1.98 -1.11
N VAL A 109 2.80 3.17 -1.65
CA VAL A 109 1.53 3.86 -1.42
C VAL A 109 0.36 3.02 -1.94
N VAL A 110 0.41 2.52 -3.18
CA VAL A 110 -0.63 1.66 -3.75
C VAL A 110 -0.84 0.42 -2.88
N VAL A 111 0.24 -0.21 -2.43
CA VAL A 111 0.21 -1.34 -1.51
C VAL A 111 -0.51 -1.00 -0.21
N VAL A 112 -0.14 0.11 0.43
CA VAL A 112 -0.77 0.56 1.67
C VAL A 112 -2.26 0.82 1.44
N VAL A 113 -2.62 1.48 0.34
CA VAL A 113 -4.01 1.70 -0.06
C VAL A 113 -4.77 0.38 -0.22
N VAL A 114 -4.19 -0.61 -0.91
CA VAL A 114 -4.81 -1.92 -1.11
C VAL A 114 -5.02 -2.64 0.22
N VAL A 115 -4.04 -2.65 1.11
CA VAL A 115 -4.17 -3.24 2.45
C VAL A 115 -5.27 -2.56 3.23
N VAL A 116 -5.28 -1.23 3.24
CA VAL A 116 -6.28 -0.42 3.94
C VAL A 116 -7.68 -0.71 3.40
N VAL A 117 -7.87 -0.74 2.08
CA VAL A 117 -9.16 -1.09 1.45
C VAL A 117 -9.59 -2.50 1.84
N VAL A 118 -8.68 -3.48 1.81
CA VAL A 118 -9.02 -4.86 2.20
C VAL A 118 -9.41 -4.95 3.67
N VAL A 119 -8.69 -4.28 4.56
CA VAL A 119 -9.02 -4.22 5.99
C VAL A 119 -10.40 -3.59 6.18
N VAL A 120 -10.71 -2.49 5.48
CA VAL A 120 -12.02 -1.84 5.55
C VAL A 120 -13.13 -2.77 5.05
N VAL A 121 -12.96 -3.42 3.91
CA VAL A 121 -13.94 -4.37 3.36
C VAL A 121 -14.18 -5.52 4.33
N VAL A 122 -13.12 -6.04 4.94
CA VAL A 122 -13.17 -7.09 5.95
C VAL A 122 -13.96 -6.67 7.17
N VAL A 123 -13.67 -5.50 7.73
CA VAL A 123 -14.41 -4.94 8.86
C VAL A 123 -15.88 -4.77 8.50
N VAL A 124 -16.18 -4.27 7.30
CA VAL A 124 -17.57 -4.10 6.83
C VAL A 124 -18.31 -5.43 6.77
N VAL A 125 -17.70 -6.45 6.19
CA VAL A 125 -18.29 -7.79 6.10
C VAL A 125 -18.53 -8.36 7.50
N GLU A 126 -17.58 -8.23 8.42
CA GLU A 126 -17.73 -8.70 9.80
C GLU A 126 -18.91 -8.02 10.51
N VAL A 127 -19.04 -6.69 10.39
CA VAL A 127 -20.13 -5.96 11.05
C VAL A 127 -21.49 -6.31 10.44
N VAL A 128 -21.60 -6.43 9.11
CA VAL A 128 -22.84 -6.88 8.46
C VAL A 128 -23.25 -8.27 8.97
N VAL A 129 -22.31 -9.20 9.11
CA VAL A 129 -22.61 -10.55 9.61
C VAL A 129 -23.07 -10.50 11.08
N VAL A 130 -22.43 -9.69 11.92
CA VAL A 130 -22.86 -9.49 13.31
C VAL A 130 -24.27 -8.92 13.38
N VAL A 131 -24.59 -7.91 12.56
CA VAL A 131 -25.92 -7.30 12.49
C VAL A 131 -26.97 -8.33 12.07
N VAL A 132 -26.71 -9.10 11.01
CA VAL A 132 -27.62 -10.16 10.54
C VAL A 132 -27.87 -11.18 11.65
N VAL A 133 -26.83 -11.59 12.37
CA VAL A 133 -26.95 -12.53 13.48
C VAL A 133 -27.77 -11.95 14.63
N VAL A 134 -27.53 -10.72 15.03
CA VAL A 134 -28.29 -10.06 16.10
C VAL A 134 -29.78 -9.98 15.72
N VAL A 135 -30.10 -9.62 14.48
CA VAL A 135 -31.48 -9.60 13.97
C VAL A 135 -32.11 -11.00 14.02
N ILE A 136 -31.39 -12.04 13.58
CA ILE A 136 -31.88 -13.44 13.64
C ILE A 136 -32.16 -13.85 15.09
N VAL A 137 -31.25 -13.56 16.03
CA VAL A 137 -31.43 -13.89 17.45
C VAL A 137 -32.65 -13.18 18.03
N VAL A 138 -32.85 -11.89 17.73
CA VAL A 138 -34.05 -11.16 18.17
C VAL A 138 -35.32 -11.78 17.62
N VAL A 139 -35.37 -12.10 16.32
CA VAL A 139 -36.54 -12.73 15.69
C VAL A 139 -36.85 -14.07 16.34
N VAL A 140 -35.83 -14.88 16.61
CA VAL A 140 -35.99 -16.17 17.32
C VAL A 140 -36.56 -15.91 18.70
N VAL A 141 -35.95 -15.06 19.53
CA VAL A 141 -36.43 -14.76 20.89
C VAL A 141 -37.89 -14.28 20.89
N VAL A 142 -38.26 -13.38 19.98
CA VAL A 142 -39.65 -12.90 19.83
C VAL A 142 -40.59 -14.07 19.49
N PHE A 143 -40.20 -14.92 18.53
CA PHE A 143 -40.99 -16.10 18.16
C PHE A 143 -41.17 -17.05 19.35
N LEU A 144 -40.14 -17.29 20.16
CA LEU A 144 -40.25 -18.12 21.36
C LEU A 144 -41.18 -17.55 22.40
N VAL A 145 -41.12 -16.24 22.65
CA VAL A 145 -42.03 -15.59 23.61
C VAL A 145 -43.47 -15.75 23.14
N VAL A 146 -43.76 -15.53 21.85
CA VAL A 146 -45.09 -15.74 21.28
C VAL A 146 -45.52 -17.20 21.42
N VAL A 147 -44.65 -18.15 21.07
CA VAL A 147 -44.98 -19.57 21.15
C VAL A 147 -45.20 -19.99 22.60
N VAL A 148 -44.35 -19.61 23.56
CA VAL A 148 -44.55 -19.91 24.99
C VAL A 148 -45.88 -19.38 25.51
N VAL A 149 -46.28 -18.17 25.11
CA VAL A 149 -47.59 -17.58 25.49
C VAL A 149 -48.76 -18.40 24.92
N VAL A 150 -48.62 -18.93 23.69
CA VAL A 150 -49.63 -19.79 23.05
C VAL A 150 -49.63 -21.21 23.65
N GLN A 151 -48.46 -21.78 23.94
CA GLN A 151 -48.27 -23.14 24.45
C GLN A 151 -48.70 -23.32 25.91
N LEU A 152 -48.85 -22.25 26.69
CA LEU A 152 -49.47 -22.32 28.02
C LEU A 152 -50.94 -22.80 27.98
N TYR A 153 -51.54 -22.95 26.79
CA TYR A 153 -52.91 -23.41 26.60
C TYR A 153 -53.07 -24.90 26.25
N GLU A 154 -52.04 -25.61 25.76
CA GLU A 154 -52.02 -27.08 25.57
C GLU A 154 -50.56 -27.58 25.63
N VAL A 155 -50.17 -28.35 26.66
CA VAL A 155 -48.77 -28.26 27.16
C VAL A 155 -48.09 -29.61 27.30
N GLU A 156 -47.04 -29.82 26.49
CA GLU A 156 -45.74 -30.42 26.86
C GLU A 156 -44.84 -30.60 25.62
N VAL A 157 -45.38 -31.16 24.53
CA VAL A 157 -44.59 -31.57 23.35
C VAL A 157 -44.01 -30.38 22.59
N VAL A 158 -44.75 -29.27 22.48
CA VAL A 158 -44.30 -28.16 21.64
C VAL A 158 -43.22 -27.32 22.32
N VAL A 159 -43.20 -27.24 23.66
CA VAL A 159 -42.13 -26.55 24.40
C VAL A 159 -40.78 -27.21 24.10
N VAL A 160 -40.75 -28.55 24.07
CA VAL A 160 -39.54 -29.31 23.73
C VAL A 160 -39.10 -29.04 22.28
N VAL A 161 -40.02 -29.08 21.31
CA VAL A 161 -39.72 -28.80 19.89
C VAL A 161 -39.16 -27.39 19.71
N VAL A 162 -39.75 -26.42 20.39
CA VAL A 162 -39.36 -25.01 20.35
C VAL A 162 -37.98 -24.81 20.99
N CYS A 163 -37.73 -25.40 22.17
CA CYS A 163 -36.41 -25.37 22.80
C CYS A 163 -35.33 -25.99 21.91
N VAL A 164 -35.60 -27.15 21.29
CA VAL A 164 -34.66 -27.81 20.36
C VAL A 164 -34.40 -26.92 19.15
N PHE A 165 -35.43 -26.31 18.56
CA PHE A 165 -35.28 -25.40 17.42
C PHE A 165 -34.37 -24.20 17.75
N VAL A 166 -34.51 -23.60 18.93
CA VAL A 166 -33.66 -22.48 19.37
C VAL A 166 -32.22 -22.88 19.51
N VAL A 167 -31.97 -24.00 20.18
CA VAL A 167 -30.61 -24.51 20.36
C VAL A 167 -29.96 -24.76 19.01
N VAL A 168 -30.69 -25.35 18.05
CA VAL A 168 -30.20 -25.55 16.68
C VAL A 168 -29.89 -24.22 16.00
N VAL A 169 -30.79 -23.24 16.05
CA VAL A 169 -30.56 -21.93 15.40
C VAL A 169 -29.38 -21.19 16.03
N VAL A 170 -29.26 -21.19 17.36
CA VAL A 170 -28.12 -20.58 18.08
C VAL A 170 -26.81 -21.25 17.69
N VAL A 171 -26.78 -22.59 17.64
CA VAL A 171 -25.59 -23.35 17.21
C VAL A 171 -25.24 -23.02 15.75
N VAL A 172 -26.21 -23.01 14.84
CA VAL A 172 -25.98 -22.67 13.43
C VAL A 172 -25.43 -21.26 13.28
N VAL A 173 -26.00 -20.29 14.00
CA VAL A 173 -25.55 -18.89 14.00
C VAL A 173 -24.11 -18.76 14.52
N ILE A 174 -23.77 -19.43 15.62
CA ILE A 174 -22.40 -19.42 16.18
C ILE A 174 -21.41 -20.05 15.20
N VAL A 175 -21.78 -21.17 14.58
CA VAL A 175 -20.94 -21.83 13.57
C VAL A 175 -20.75 -20.95 12.34
N LEU A 176 -21.81 -20.32 11.83
CA LEU A 176 -21.74 -19.39 10.70
C LEU A 176 -20.82 -18.19 11.00
N LEU A 177 -20.94 -17.59 12.19
CA LEU A 177 -20.03 -16.52 12.64
C LEU A 177 -18.57 -16.97 12.69
N TYR A 178 -18.32 -18.16 13.22
CA TYR A 178 -16.97 -18.72 13.30
C TYR A 178 -16.38 -18.92 11.90
N VAL A 179 -17.14 -19.52 10.98
CA VAL A 179 -16.72 -19.73 9.59
C VAL A 179 -16.41 -18.41 8.90
N VAL A 180 -17.29 -17.41 9.00
CA VAL A 180 -17.07 -16.07 8.42
C VAL A 180 -15.79 -15.44 8.97
N LYS A 181 -15.58 -15.48 10.29
CA LYS A 181 -14.36 -14.95 10.92
C LYS A 181 -13.10 -15.64 10.40
N VAL A 182 -13.11 -16.97 10.29
CA VAL A 182 -11.97 -17.72 9.77
C VAL A 182 -11.68 -17.34 8.31
N VAL A 183 -12.70 -17.24 7.46
CA VAL A 183 -12.55 -16.83 6.06
C VAL A 183 -11.96 -15.42 5.96
N VAL A 184 -12.50 -14.48 6.73
CA VAL A 184 -12.03 -13.10 6.78
C VAL A 184 -10.55 -13.02 7.18
N VAL A 185 -10.16 -13.71 8.24
CA VAL A 185 -8.76 -13.75 8.70
C VAL A 185 -7.85 -14.34 7.62
N VAL A 186 -8.26 -15.42 6.96
CA VAL A 186 -7.47 -16.03 5.86
C VAL A 186 -7.31 -15.04 4.71
N VAL A 187 -8.38 -14.36 4.29
CA VAL A 187 -8.33 -13.37 3.20
C VAL A 187 -7.39 -12.21 3.55
N VAL A 188 -7.48 -11.65 4.76
CA VAL A 188 -6.55 -10.59 5.22
C VAL A 188 -5.11 -11.07 5.16
N VAL A 189 -4.82 -12.26 5.70
CA VAL A 189 -3.47 -12.82 5.72
C VAL A 189 -2.95 -13.00 4.29
N VAL A 190 -3.75 -13.58 3.38
CA VAL A 190 -3.36 -13.77 1.98
C VAL A 190 -3.06 -12.43 1.30
N VAL A 191 -3.93 -11.43 1.47
CA VAL A 191 -3.71 -10.10 0.89
C VAL A 191 -2.43 -9.47 1.43
N VAL A 192 -2.22 -9.49 2.74
CA VAL A 192 -1.02 -8.94 3.36
C VAL A 192 0.23 -9.63 2.82
N VAL A 193 0.21 -10.96 2.68
CA VAL A 193 1.32 -11.72 2.10
C VAL A 193 1.58 -11.32 0.65
N VAL A 194 0.54 -11.27 -0.20
CA VAL A 194 0.66 -10.86 -1.61
C VAL A 194 1.25 -9.45 -1.71
N VAL A 195 0.75 -8.54 -0.90
CA VAL A 195 1.20 -7.15 -0.83
C VAL A 195 2.68 -7.06 -0.45
N VAL A 196 3.09 -7.77 0.61
CA VAL A 196 4.49 -7.81 1.05
C VAL A 196 5.39 -8.37 -0.06
N VAL A 197 4.96 -9.44 -0.74
CA VAL A 197 5.69 -10.01 -1.88
C VAL A 197 5.85 -8.98 -3.01
N VAL A 198 4.79 -8.25 -3.36
CA VAL A 198 4.84 -7.20 -4.40
C VAL A 198 5.82 -6.09 -4.01
N VAL A 199 5.78 -5.60 -2.77
CA VAL A 199 6.74 -4.58 -2.29
C VAL A 199 8.16 -5.09 -2.40
N VAL A 200 8.42 -6.31 -1.92
CA VAL A 200 9.76 -6.91 -1.96
C VAL A 200 10.25 -7.03 -3.40
N VAL A 201 9.42 -7.51 -4.33
CA VAL A 201 9.77 -7.61 -5.75
C VAL A 201 10.11 -6.24 -6.34
N VAL A 202 9.30 -5.22 -6.09
CA VAL A 202 9.57 -3.86 -6.62
C VAL A 202 10.84 -3.27 -6.03
N VAL A 203 11.07 -3.43 -4.72
CA VAL A 203 12.31 -2.97 -4.08
C VAL A 203 13.52 -3.67 -4.69
N VAL A 204 13.46 -4.99 -4.90
CA VAL A 204 14.53 -5.75 -5.55
C VAL A 204 14.78 -5.24 -6.96
N VAL A 205 13.74 -5.05 -7.78
CA VAL A 205 13.87 -4.51 -9.14
C VAL A 205 14.55 -3.14 -9.11
N VAL A 206 14.12 -2.24 -8.22
CA VAL A 206 14.70 -0.90 -8.11
C VAL A 206 16.17 -0.95 -7.68
N VAL A 207 16.51 -1.78 -6.70
CA VAL A 207 17.90 -2.00 -6.29
C VAL A 207 18.73 -2.50 -7.46
N VAL A 208 18.24 -3.48 -8.23
CA VAL A 208 18.93 -4.00 -9.41
C VAL A 208 19.14 -2.89 -10.45
N VAL A 209 18.12 -2.08 -10.75
CA VAL A 209 18.27 -0.99 -11.72
C VAL A 209 19.28 0.05 -11.22
N VAL A 210 19.24 0.44 -9.94
CA VAL A 210 20.21 1.37 -9.35
C VAL A 210 21.63 0.80 -9.47
N VAL A 211 21.83 -0.47 -9.14
CA VAL A 211 23.14 -1.14 -9.26
C VAL A 211 23.63 -1.13 -10.71
N VAL A 212 22.77 -1.50 -11.67
CA VAL A 212 23.11 -1.47 -13.11
C VAL A 212 23.52 -0.06 -13.53
N VAL A 213 22.76 0.96 -13.14
CA VAL A 213 23.07 2.37 -13.45
C VAL A 213 24.42 2.76 -12.85
N VAL A 214 24.69 2.42 -11.59
CA VAL A 214 25.97 2.71 -10.94
C VAL A 214 27.13 2.01 -11.68
N VAL A 215 26.98 0.74 -12.05
CA VAL A 215 28.00 0.00 -12.81
C VAL A 215 28.28 0.66 -14.16
N VAL A 216 27.24 1.08 -14.90
CA VAL A 216 27.38 1.80 -16.16
C VAL A 216 28.12 3.13 -15.96
N VAL A 217 27.80 3.88 -14.92
CA VAL A 217 28.49 5.14 -14.58
C VAL A 217 29.95 4.90 -14.28
N VAL A 218 30.26 3.92 -13.43
CA VAL A 218 31.65 3.58 -13.09
C VAL A 218 32.42 3.17 -14.34
N ALA A 219 31.83 2.34 -15.21
CA ALA A 219 32.45 1.95 -16.47
C ALA A 219 32.74 3.15 -17.39
N VAL A 220 31.78 4.07 -17.56
CA VAL A 220 31.97 5.30 -18.34
C VAL A 220 33.08 6.16 -17.74
N VAL A 221 33.10 6.36 -16.42
CA VAL A 221 34.15 7.12 -15.72
C VAL A 221 35.53 6.48 -15.95
N LEU A 222 35.64 5.16 -15.81
CA LEU A 222 36.89 4.42 -16.06
C LEU A 222 37.36 4.59 -17.51
N VAL A 223 36.47 4.47 -18.50
CA VAL A 223 36.80 4.68 -19.91
C VAL A 223 37.32 6.10 -20.14
N VAL A 224 36.66 7.11 -19.58
CA VAL A 224 37.11 8.51 -19.67
C VAL A 224 38.50 8.68 -19.05
N VAL A 225 38.75 8.13 -17.87
CA VAL A 225 40.06 8.18 -17.21
C VAL A 225 41.13 7.51 -18.08
N VAL A 226 40.86 6.33 -18.65
CA VAL A 226 41.79 5.64 -19.55
C VAL A 226 42.11 6.49 -20.77
N VAL A 227 41.10 7.08 -21.42
CA VAL A 227 41.30 7.95 -22.59
C VAL A 227 42.18 9.17 -22.23
N VAL A 228 41.93 9.79 -21.08
CA VAL A 228 42.74 10.93 -20.60
C VAL A 228 44.18 10.51 -20.35
N VAL A 229 44.40 9.36 -19.68
CA VAL A 229 45.75 8.84 -19.42
C VAL A 229 46.48 8.55 -20.73
N VAL A 230 45.85 7.86 -21.68
CA VAL A 230 46.43 7.57 -22.99
C VAL A 230 46.79 8.86 -23.73
N PHE A 231 45.91 9.86 -23.71
CA PHE A 231 46.19 11.16 -24.31
C PHE A 231 47.40 11.85 -23.67
N VAL A 232 47.49 11.87 -22.34
CA VAL A 232 48.64 12.43 -21.61
C VAL A 232 49.93 11.70 -22.00
N VAL A 233 49.90 10.37 -22.06
CA VAL A 233 51.06 9.56 -22.46
C VAL A 233 51.50 9.90 -23.89
N VAL A 234 50.57 9.99 -24.84
CA VAL A 234 50.87 10.36 -26.23
C VAL A 234 51.48 11.76 -26.30
N VAL A 235 50.95 12.73 -25.57
CA VAL A 235 51.48 14.10 -25.52
C VAL A 235 52.90 14.12 -24.93
N VAL A 236 53.15 13.37 -23.85
CA VAL A 236 54.49 13.28 -23.23
C VAL A 236 55.48 12.63 -24.17
N ILE A 237 55.12 11.53 -24.84
CA ILE A 237 55.97 10.84 -25.81
C ILE A 237 56.27 11.74 -27.00
N ALA A 238 55.25 12.40 -27.57
CA ALA A 238 55.43 13.34 -28.67
C ALA A 238 56.34 14.50 -28.27
N GLY A 239 56.14 15.07 -27.08
CA GLY A 239 56.99 16.11 -26.51
C GLY A 239 58.45 15.65 -26.38
N PHE A 240 58.69 14.43 -25.89
CA PHE A 240 60.03 13.85 -25.80
C PHE A 240 60.67 13.64 -27.17
N VAL A 241 59.93 13.12 -28.16
CA VAL A 241 60.43 12.94 -29.54
C VAL A 241 60.85 14.27 -30.14
N VAL A 242 60.03 15.32 -29.99
CA VAL A 242 60.36 16.67 -30.46
C VAL A 242 61.65 17.17 -29.79
N VAL A 243 61.80 17.00 -28.48
CA VAL A 243 63.02 17.41 -27.75
C VAL A 243 64.24 16.64 -28.26
N VAL A 244 64.16 15.31 -28.43
CA VAL A 244 65.28 14.50 -28.92
C VAL A 244 65.69 14.91 -30.34
N VAL A 245 64.72 15.12 -31.23
CA VAL A 245 65.01 15.57 -32.61
C VAL A 245 65.74 16.91 -32.58
N VAL A 246 65.29 17.86 -31.76
CA VAL A 246 65.96 19.15 -31.59
C VAL A 246 67.40 18.97 -31.08
N VAL A 247 67.61 18.14 -30.05
CA VAL A 247 68.95 17.88 -29.50
C VAL A 247 69.89 17.25 -30.54
N VAL A 248 69.42 16.22 -31.27
CA VAL A 248 70.21 15.56 -32.32
C VAL A 248 70.58 16.55 -33.41
N VAL A 249 69.64 17.37 -33.87
CA VAL A 249 69.89 18.40 -34.90
C VAL A 249 70.95 19.39 -34.38
N VAL A 250 70.80 19.88 -33.15
CA VAL A 250 71.73 20.87 -32.57
C VAL A 250 73.14 20.31 -32.35
N VAL A 251 73.29 19.04 -31.98
CA VAL A 251 74.60 18.43 -31.68
C VAL A 251 75.28 17.89 -32.95
N VAL A 252 74.54 17.24 -33.85
CA VAL A 252 75.13 16.57 -35.03
C VAL A 252 75.60 17.57 -36.09
N ILE A 253 74.87 18.67 -36.29
CA ILE A 253 75.25 19.71 -37.26
C ILE A 253 76.66 20.26 -36.99
N PRO A 254 77.01 20.73 -35.78
CA PRO A 254 78.35 21.23 -35.50
C PRO A 254 79.44 20.14 -35.54
N CYS A 255 79.15 18.91 -35.09
CA CYS A 255 80.12 17.81 -35.18
C CYS A 255 80.47 17.41 -36.62
N ARG A 256 79.51 17.47 -37.54
CA ARG A 256 79.77 17.31 -38.98
C ARG A 256 80.67 18.44 -39.51
N THR A 257 80.50 19.66 -39.00
CA THR A 257 81.31 20.80 -39.45
C THR A 257 82.74 20.80 -38.91
N THR A 258 83.02 20.11 -37.79
CA THR A 258 84.37 20.09 -37.17
C THR A 258 85.25 18.92 -37.60
N LEU A 259 84.70 17.83 -38.14
CA LEU A 259 85.48 16.67 -38.62
C LEU A 259 85.86 16.77 -40.11
N GLY A 260 85.33 17.75 -40.83
CA GLY A 260 85.66 18.04 -42.24
C GLY A 260 86.65 19.18 -42.44
N THR A 261 87.12 19.79 -41.35
CA THR A 261 88.29 20.69 -41.30
C THR A 261 89.51 19.90 -40.86
#